data_AF-A0A0Q7A507-F1
#
_entry.id   AF-A0A0Q7A507-F1
#
_cell.length_a   1.000
_cell.length_b   1.000
_cell.length_c   1.000
_cell.angle_alpha   90.00
_cell.angle_beta   90.00
_cell.angle_gamma   90.00
#
_symmetry.space_group_name_H-M   'P 1'
#
loop_
_entity.id
_entity.type
_entity.pdbx_description
1 polymer ?
#
loop_
_entity_poly.entity_id
_entity_poly.type
_entity_poly.pdbx_seq_one_letter_code
_entity_poly.pdbx_strand_id
1 'polypeptide(L)'
;MNELATYQERGISARPSTLMDKETFQQIAEIASIMASASLIPESLAYEGSGDKKKPLAPETVRANCFLVANQAVNWGMDPFAVAQCSSVVHGRLMFEGKLVSSVIEAKLGIKLVHTYGKWDPAKEACILGEDGTGDALAIRIGEGRYNEDGVAVFTGRFVDGHVGGWKTTGANTPWRVGRNRVMLVYRGTREFARIYEPGVMLGVITEDEYDPAYNARDITPAAPTAGAGQSVIDRLKANQSKNADGFDPDRVNKDLNSAAPPRSGEEVAGDGTSANEVEAAPTASTSVDSGPAPEAGKGGEGADVAVGESSAPSEPDGKQWLLDVAGMLWAATNFNGDQELLKSQKKIAMDCYDPSGIPKQFRDKANSAFNHCMSVVAGEVEPSDGLAIVAGIVGVEEKVLVERSGRKA
;
A
#
# COMPACT_ATOMS: atom_id res chain seq x y z
N MET A 1 19.72 -38.16 2.34
CA MET A 1 19.18 -37.58 1.09
C MET A 1 17.74 -37.19 1.35
N ASN A 2 17.30 -36.06 0.80
CA ASN A 2 15.91 -35.59 0.73
C ASN A 2 15.07 -35.62 2.01
N GLU A 3 15.28 -34.65 2.90
CA GLU A 3 14.11 -33.94 3.45
C GLU A 3 13.78 -32.79 2.50
N LEU A 4 12.80 -32.99 1.62
CA LEU A 4 12.21 -31.91 0.86
C LEU A 4 11.19 -31.23 1.77
N ALA A 5 11.49 -30.01 2.21
CA ALA A 5 10.60 -29.24 3.07
C ALA A 5 9.23 -29.07 2.40
N THR A 6 8.17 -29.53 3.06
CA THR A 6 6.82 -29.53 2.51
C THR A 6 6.35 -28.10 2.25
N TYR A 7 6.36 -27.68 0.98
CA TYR A 7 5.89 -26.37 0.56
C TYR A 7 4.38 -26.31 0.77
N GLN A 8 3.93 -25.73 1.88
CA GLN A 8 2.51 -25.39 2.04
C GLN A 8 2.14 -24.40 0.93
N GLU A 9 1.16 -24.78 0.11
CA GLU A 9 0.57 -23.87 -0.87
C GLU A 9 -0.12 -22.73 -0.11
N ARG A 10 0.60 -21.61 0.05
CA ARG A 10 0.04 -20.37 0.60
C ARG A 10 -0.98 -19.85 -0.40
N GLY A 11 -2.24 -20.24 -0.22
CA GLY A 11 -3.33 -19.84 -1.09
C GLY A 11 -3.38 -18.33 -1.25
N ILE A 12 -2.97 -17.85 -2.43
CA ILE A 12 -3.11 -16.44 -2.78
C ILE A 12 -4.61 -16.16 -2.81
N SER A 13 -5.10 -15.52 -1.75
CA SER A 13 -6.49 -15.06 -1.68
C SER A 13 -6.67 -13.97 -2.74
N ALA A 14 -7.11 -14.42 -3.92
CA ALA A 14 -7.36 -13.59 -5.08
C ALA A 14 -8.61 -12.75 -4.81
N ARG A 15 -8.44 -11.68 -4.03
CA ARG A 15 -9.42 -10.60 -3.92
C ARG A 15 -9.84 -10.23 -5.35
N PRO A 16 -11.15 -10.19 -5.67
CA PRO A 16 -11.62 -9.70 -6.96
C PRO A 16 -11.00 -8.34 -7.28
N SER A 17 -10.76 -8.07 -8.57
CA SER A 17 -10.19 -6.78 -8.99
C SER A 17 -11.04 -5.63 -8.44
N THR A 18 -10.45 -4.85 -7.54
CA THR A 18 -11.10 -3.81 -6.72
C THR A 18 -11.71 -2.68 -7.56
N LEU A 19 -11.22 -2.52 -8.79
CA LEU A 19 -11.73 -1.59 -9.80
C LEU A 19 -12.96 -2.12 -10.59
N MET A 20 -13.31 -3.40 -10.44
CA MET A 20 -14.47 -4.02 -11.11
C MET A 20 -15.74 -3.99 -10.25
N ASP A 21 -15.62 -3.72 -8.95
CA ASP A 21 -16.75 -3.37 -8.11
C ASP A 21 -16.94 -1.85 -8.06
N LYS A 22 -18.19 -1.43 -8.25
CA LYS A 22 -18.58 -0.02 -8.23
C LYS A 22 -18.46 0.59 -6.83
N GLU A 23 -18.84 -0.14 -5.80
CA GLU A 23 -18.85 0.40 -4.43
C GLU A 23 -17.41 0.64 -3.95
N THR A 24 -16.54 -0.36 -4.10
CA THR A 24 -15.09 -0.27 -3.84
C THR A 24 -14.45 0.88 -4.63
N PHE A 25 -14.76 1.04 -5.92
CA PHE A 25 -14.27 2.17 -6.72
C PHE A 25 -14.70 3.53 -6.13
N GLN A 26 -15.96 3.67 -5.72
CA GLN A 26 -16.47 4.90 -5.12
C GLN A 26 -15.80 5.20 -3.77
N GLN A 27 -15.65 4.21 -2.90
CA GLN A 27 -14.93 4.34 -1.62
C GLN A 27 -13.48 4.80 -1.83
N ILE A 28 -12.75 4.24 -2.80
CA ILE A 28 -11.38 4.67 -3.14
C ILE A 28 -11.37 6.12 -3.67
N ALA A 29 -12.37 6.54 -4.44
CA ALA A 29 -12.49 7.91 -4.94
C ALA A 29 -12.80 8.94 -3.84
N GLU A 30 -13.58 8.56 -2.82
CA GLU A 30 -13.84 9.38 -1.64
C GLU A 30 -12.58 9.52 -0.76
N ILE A 31 -11.88 8.40 -0.48
CA ILE A 31 -10.58 8.38 0.19
C ILE A 31 -9.58 9.29 -0.54
N ALA A 32 -9.47 9.17 -1.86
CA ALA A 32 -8.59 10.00 -2.68
C ALA A 32 -8.94 11.50 -2.64
N SER A 33 -10.23 11.83 -2.48
CA SER A 33 -10.70 13.20 -2.36
C SER A 33 -10.37 13.80 -0.97
N ILE A 34 -10.44 12.99 0.09
CA ILE A 34 -10.00 13.36 1.44
C ILE A 34 -8.47 13.56 1.46
N MET A 35 -7.71 12.63 0.89
CA MET A 35 -6.25 12.72 0.75
C MET A 35 -5.84 14.01 0.00
N ALA A 36 -6.43 14.28 -1.16
CA ALA A 36 -6.12 15.49 -1.94
C ALA A 36 -6.49 16.81 -1.24
N SER A 37 -7.34 16.75 -0.21
CA SER A 37 -7.71 17.89 0.64
C SER A 37 -6.82 18.04 1.88
N ALA A 38 -5.96 17.05 2.19
CA ALA A 38 -5.12 17.03 3.38
C ALA A 38 -3.79 17.77 3.14
N SER A 39 -3.44 18.69 4.04
CA SER A 39 -2.22 19.53 3.95
C SER A 39 -0.89 18.78 4.13
N LEU A 40 -0.93 17.48 4.44
CA LEU A 40 0.25 16.65 4.73
C LEU A 40 0.52 15.57 3.67
N ILE A 41 -0.14 15.61 2.50
CA ILE A 41 0.25 14.73 1.39
C ILE A 41 1.64 15.09 0.85
N PRO A 42 2.43 14.11 0.37
CA PRO A 42 3.72 14.37 -0.28
C PRO A 42 3.63 15.43 -1.37
N GLU A 43 4.54 16.41 -1.34
CA GLU A 43 4.51 17.55 -2.28
C GLU A 43 4.44 17.10 -3.75
N SER A 44 5.14 16.02 -4.12
CA SER A 44 5.14 15.52 -5.50
C SER A 44 3.79 14.97 -6.01
N LEU A 45 2.81 14.72 -5.14
CA LEU A 45 1.43 14.41 -5.54
C LEU A 45 0.59 15.67 -5.79
N ALA A 46 1.01 16.82 -5.26
CA ALA A 46 0.23 18.06 -5.21
C ALA A 46 0.87 19.26 -5.96
N TYR A 47 2.17 19.19 -6.27
CA TYR A 47 2.95 20.28 -6.87
C TYR A 47 3.83 19.79 -8.01
N GLU A 48 3.96 20.60 -9.07
CA GLU A 48 5.01 20.48 -10.09
C GLU A 48 6.22 21.38 -9.77
N GLY A 49 7.38 21.06 -10.32
CA GLY A 49 8.60 21.87 -10.17
C GLY A 49 9.52 21.44 -9.01
N SER A 50 10.44 22.32 -8.62
CA SER A 50 11.43 22.05 -7.57
C SER A 50 11.93 23.34 -6.92
N GLY A 51 12.37 23.25 -5.66
CA GLY A 51 12.76 24.40 -4.84
C GLY A 51 11.64 25.45 -4.76
N ASP A 52 12.00 26.72 -4.85
CA ASP A 52 11.09 27.87 -4.80
C ASP A 52 10.22 28.03 -6.06
N LYS A 53 10.42 27.17 -7.08
CA LYS A 53 9.66 27.18 -8.35
C LYS A 53 8.53 26.15 -8.37
N LYS A 54 8.13 25.63 -7.22
CA LYS A 54 6.96 24.75 -7.08
C LYS A 54 5.69 25.50 -7.46
N LYS A 55 4.80 24.85 -8.23
CA LYS A 55 3.43 25.33 -8.48
C LYS A 55 2.43 24.26 -8.07
N PRO A 56 1.28 24.61 -7.46
CA PRO A 56 0.24 23.63 -7.20
C PRO A 56 -0.30 23.06 -8.52
N LEU A 57 -0.56 21.76 -8.54
CA LEU A 57 -1.27 21.08 -9.62
C LEU A 57 -2.76 21.45 -9.57
N ALA A 58 -3.48 21.23 -10.68
CA ALA A 58 -4.94 21.34 -10.67
C ALA A 58 -5.55 20.35 -9.65
N PRO A 59 -6.57 20.74 -8.86
CA PRO A 59 -7.17 19.86 -7.83
C PRO A 59 -7.61 18.49 -8.37
N GLU A 60 -8.03 18.44 -9.63
CA GLU A 60 -8.43 17.23 -10.36
C GLU A 60 -7.24 16.26 -10.51
N THR A 61 -6.06 16.80 -10.83
CA THR A 61 -4.80 16.06 -10.92
C THR A 61 -4.34 15.57 -9.54
N VAL A 62 -4.50 16.38 -8.49
CA VAL A 62 -4.16 15.95 -7.12
C VAL A 62 -5.06 14.81 -6.65
N ARG A 63 -6.38 14.89 -6.93
CA ARG A 63 -7.32 13.78 -6.68
C ARG A 63 -6.97 12.53 -7.48
N ALA A 64 -6.60 12.66 -8.75
CA ALA A 64 -6.17 11.53 -9.57
C ALA A 64 -4.87 10.88 -9.07
N ASN A 65 -3.88 11.68 -8.66
CA ASN A 65 -2.64 11.20 -8.05
C ASN A 65 -2.92 10.44 -6.74
N CYS A 66 -3.78 10.99 -5.87
CA CYS A 66 -4.18 10.33 -4.63
C CYS A 66 -5.00 9.05 -4.89
N PHE A 67 -5.80 8.99 -5.96
CA PHE A 67 -6.54 7.79 -6.35
C PHE A 67 -5.61 6.63 -6.75
N LEU A 68 -4.55 6.91 -7.51
CA LEU A 68 -3.54 5.90 -7.86
C LEU A 68 -2.86 5.32 -6.60
N VAL A 69 -2.51 6.18 -5.65
CA VAL A 69 -1.94 5.78 -4.34
C VAL A 69 -2.94 4.95 -3.53
N ALA A 70 -4.19 5.42 -3.39
CA ALA A 70 -5.22 4.74 -2.60
C ALA A 70 -5.61 3.37 -3.18
N ASN A 71 -5.80 3.29 -4.50
CA ASN A 71 -6.04 2.03 -5.20
C ASN A 71 -4.89 1.02 -4.99
N GLN A 72 -3.63 1.48 -5.08
CA GLN A 72 -2.47 0.62 -4.83
C GLN A 72 -2.40 0.15 -3.37
N ALA A 73 -2.73 1.02 -2.41
CA ALA A 73 -2.80 0.67 -1.00
C ALA A 73 -3.85 -0.42 -0.72
N VAL A 74 -5.05 -0.32 -1.31
CA VAL A 74 -6.10 -1.37 -1.19
C VAL A 74 -5.66 -2.70 -1.82
N ASN A 75 -4.94 -2.66 -2.95
CA ASN A 75 -4.38 -3.86 -3.61
C ASN A 75 -3.27 -4.57 -2.80
N TRP A 76 -2.58 -3.81 -1.94
CA TRP A 76 -1.63 -4.34 -0.95
C TRP A 76 -2.28 -4.65 0.41
N GLY A 77 -3.48 -4.13 0.70
CA GLY A 77 -4.15 -4.26 1.99
C GLY A 77 -3.57 -3.35 3.08
N MET A 78 -3.03 -2.18 2.70
CA MET A 78 -2.37 -1.23 3.59
C MET A 78 -3.14 0.10 3.68
N ASP A 79 -2.84 0.90 4.71
CA ASP A 79 -3.37 2.26 4.86
C ASP A 79 -2.93 3.19 3.69
N PRO A 80 -3.87 3.82 2.97
CA PRO A 80 -3.55 4.75 1.88
C PRO A 80 -2.74 5.97 2.32
N PHE A 81 -2.85 6.44 3.57
CA PHE A 81 -2.06 7.57 4.06
C PHE A 81 -0.60 7.17 4.31
N ALA A 82 -0.34 6.05 4.99
CA ALA A 82 1.00 5.50 5.17
C ALA A 82 1.68 5.14 3.84
N VAL A 83 0.93 4.60 2.88
CA VAL A 83 1.43 4.35 1.51
C VAL A 83 1.77 5.66 0.81
N ALA A 84 0.96 6.72 0.94
CA ALA A 84 1.26 8.03 0.40
C ALA A 84 2.61 8.57 0.93
N GLN A 85 2.84 8.52 2.24
CA GLN A 85 4.09 8.97 2.88
C GLN A 85 5.35 8.17 2.47
N CYS A 86 5.20 7.11 1.66
CA CYS A 86 6.28 6.30 1.11
C CYS A 86 6.26 6.28 -0.43
N SER A 87 5.60 7.26 -1.05
CA SER A 87 5.43 7.39 -2.51
C SER A 87 5.86 8.77 -3.02
N SER A 88 6.29 8.84 -4.29
CA SER A 88 6.67 10.09 -4.93
C SER A 88 6.39 10.07 -6.44
N VAL A 89 6.14 11.23 -7.05
CA VAL A 89 6.05 11.34 -8.52
C VAL A 89 7.41 11.75 -9.08
N VAL A 90 8.02 10.85 -9.86
CA VAL A 90 9.32 11.05 -10.51
C VAL A 90 9.13 10.95 -12.03
N HIS A 91 9.46 12.01 -12.76
CA HIS A 91 9.30 12.11 -14.22
C HIS A 91 7.91 11.68 -14.74
N GLY A 92 6.84 12.03 -14.02
CA GLY A 92 5.46 11.71 -14.39
C GLY A 92 5.03 10.26 -14.08
N ARG A 93 5.80 9.52 -13.28
CA ARG A 93 5.43 8.17 -12.79
C ARG A 93 5.38 8.14 -11.27
N LEU A 94 4.39 7.43 -10.73
CA LEU A 94 4.28 7.15 -9.31
C LEU A 94 5.32 6.07 -8.93
N MET A 95 6.21 6.44 -8.02
CA MET A 95 7.26 5.60 -7.45
C MET A 95 6.97 5.28 -5.99
N PHE A 96 7.54 4.18 -5.50
CA PHE A 96 7.40 3.74 -4.12
C PHE A 96 8.77 3.44 -3.49
N GLU A 97 8.91 3.65 -2.18
CA GLU A 97 10.16 3.35 -1.46
C GLU A 97 10.37 1.83 -1.26
N GLY A 98 11.63 1.37 -1.33
CA GLY A 98 11.97 -0.03 -1.05
C GLY A 98 11.63 -0.50 0.38
N LYS A 99 11.55 0.42 1.35
CA LYS A 99 11.05 0.11 2.71
C LYS A 99 9.59 -0.35 2.68
N LEU A 100 8.75 0.32 1.87
CA LEU A 100 7.33 -0.01 1.72
C LEU A 100 7.18 -1.35 1.00
N VAL A 101 7.96 -1.60 -0.06
CA VAL A 101 7.96 -2.93 -0.73
C VAL A 101 8.29 -4.05 0.28
N SER A 102 9.22 -3.82 1.21
CA SER A 102 9.50 -4.77 2.29
C SER A 102 8.29 -5.00 3.21
N SER A 103 7.60 -3.94 3.63
CA SER A 103 6.38 -4.04 4.43
C SER A 103 5.23 -4.74 3.70
N VAL A 104 5.09 -4.54 2.39
CA VAL A 104 4.08 -5.22 1.56
C VAL A 104 4.35 -6.72 1.49
N ILE A 105 5.61 -7.15 1.30
CA ILE A 105 5.98 -8.58 1.28
C ILE A 105 5.65 -9.24 2.63
N GLU A 106 5.97 -8.57 3.74
CA GLU A 106 5.66 -9.07 5.08
C GLU A 106 4.14 -9.14 5.34
N ALA A 107 3.39 -8.08 5.02
CA ALA A 107 1.94 -8.00 5.27
C ALA A 107 1.08 -8.87 4.32
N LYS A 108 1.46 -9.00 3.05
CA LYS A 108 0.65 -9.67 2.01
C LYS A 108 0.96 -11.17 1.88
N LEU A 109 2.19 -11.60 2.24
CA LEU A 109 2.67 -12.98 2.01
C LEU A 109 3.15 -13.68 3.30
N GLY A 110 3.26 -12.96 4.42
CA GLY A 110 3.85 -13.49 5.66
C GLY A 110 5.34 -13.78 5.54
N ILE A 111 6.05 -13.15 4.59
CA ILE A 111 7.48 -13.36 4.35
C ILE A 111 8.26 -12.20 4.95
N LYS A 112 9.01 -12.44 6.02
CA LYS A 112 10.03 -11.50 6.51
C LYS A 112 11.37 -11.85 5.87
N LEU A 113 11.89 -10.97 5.00
CA LEU A 113 13.18 -11.21 4.36
C LEU A 113 14.33 -11.08 5.36
N VAL A 114 15.21 -12.07 5.37
CA VAL A 114 16.49 -12.01 6.08
C VAL A 114 17.59 -11.60 5.11
N HIS A 115 18.60 -10.92 5.63
CA HIS A 115 19.75 -10.52 4.84
C HIS A 115 21.06 -10.67 5.62
N THR A 116 22.13 -10.88 4.88
CA THR A 116 23.51 -10.82 5.39
C THR A 116 24.38 -10.11 4.36
N TYR A 117 25.52 -9.58 4.82
CA TYR A 117 26.48 -8.89 3.96
C TYR A 117 27.69 -9.76 3.70
N GLY A 118 28.39 -9.45 2.62
CA GLY A 118 29.61 -10.15 2.24
C GLY A 118 30.41 -9.34 1.23
N LYS A 119 31.24 -10.05 0.47
CA LYS A 119 32.07 -9.49 -0.60
C LYS A 119 31.60 -10.01 -1.95
N TRP A 120 31.57 -9.14 -2.95
CA TRP A 120 31.23 -9.54 -4.32
C TRP A 120 32.38 -10.32 -4.96
N ASP A 121 32.07 -11.49 -5.53
CA ASP A 121 32.96 -12.24 -6.40
C ASP A 121 32.46 -12.17 -7.85
N PRO A 122 33.10 -11.37 -8.73
CA PRO A 122 32.67 -11.23 -10.12
C PRO A 122 32.97 -12.48 -10.98
N ALA A 123 33.73 -13.46 -10.50
CA ALA A 123 33.93 -14.73 -11.20
C ALA A 123 32.85 -15.78 -10.84
N LYS A 124 32.06 -15.53 -9.79
CA LYS A 124 30.88 -16.35 -9.40
C LYS A 124 29.55 -15.62 -9.53
N GLU A 125 29.58 -14.32 -9.85
CA GLU A 125 28.43 -13.40 -9.85
C GLU A 125 27.59 -13.48 -8.55
N ALA A 126 28.28 -13.58 -7.41
CA ALA A 126 27.68 -13.92 -6.12
C ALA A 126 28.25 -13.13 -4.93
N CYS A 127 27.46 -13.06 -3.86
CA CYS A 127 27.86 -12.59 -2.54
C CYS A 127 28.56 -13.72 -1.77
N ILE A 128 29.85 -13.55 -1.48
CA ILE A 128 30.64 -14.47 -0.66
C ILE A 128 30.43 -14.12 0.81
N LEU A 129 29.80 -15.05 1.54
CA LEU A 129 29.49 -14.90 2.95
C LEU A 129 30.73 -15.19 3.81
N GLY A 130 30.95 -14.39 4.86
CA GLY A 130 32.13 -14.49 5.72
C GLY A 130 33.36 -13.72 5.21
N GLU A 131 33.29 -13.10 4.04
CA GLU A 131 34.29 -12.11 3.57
C GLU A 131 33.73 -10.68 3.65
N ASP A 132 34.46 -9.74 4.25
CA ASP A 132 34.04 -8.34 4.30
C ASP A 132 34.26 -7.62 2.96
N GLY A 133 33.16 -7.24 2.31
CA GLY A 133 33.16 -6.35 1.16
C GLY A 133 33.14 -4.87 1.56
N THR A 134 33.87 -4.03 0.82
CA THR A 134 33.87 -2.57 1.02
C THR A 134 33.79 -1.83 -0.32
N GLY A 135 33.41 -0.54 -0.29
CA GLY A 135 33.22 0.26 -1.50
C GLY A 135 32.23 -0.40 -2.46
N ASP A 136 32.63 -0.54 -3.73
CA ASP A 136 31.84 -1.22 -4.78
C ASP A 136 31.76 -2.74 -4.60
N ALA A 137 32.67 -3.35 -3.84
CA ALA A 137 32.71 -4.79 -3.56
C ALA A 137 31.90 -5.19 -2.31
N LEU A 138 31.30 -4.23 -1.60
CA LEU A 138 30.32 -4.50 -0.54
C LEU A 138 29.08 -5.16 -1.16
N ALA A 139 28.82 -6.41 -0.78
CA ALA A 139 27.72 -7.21 -1.27
C ALA A 139 26.68 -7.53 -0.19
N ILE A 140 25.51 -7.97 -0.64
CA ILE A 140 24.40 -8.46 0.16
C ILE A 140 23.90 -9.79 -0.43
N ARG A 141 23.45 -10.69 0.44
CA ARG A 141 22.47 -11.74 0.10
C ARG A 141 21.20 -11.46 0.89
N ILE A 142 20.05 -11.42 0.22
CA ILE A 142 18.74 -11.17 0.85
C ILE A 142 17.66 -12.09 0.25
N GLY A 143 16.79 -12.62 1.10
CA GLY A 143 15.80 -13.61 0.67
C GLY A 143 14.94 -14.17 1.80
N GLU A 144 14.20 -15.22 1.48
CA GLU A 144 13.41 -15.96 2.46
C GLU A 144 14.33 -16.85 3.31
N GLY A 145 14.09 -16.88 4.62
CA GLY A 145 14.98 -17.51 5.59
C GLY A 145 14.66 -17.11 7.02
N ARG A 146 15.58 -17.42 7.92
CA ARG A 146 15.55 -16.99 9.33
C ARG A 146 16.96 -16.61 9.78
N TYR A 147 17.06 -15.77 10.81
CA TYR A 147 18.29 -15.66 11.58
C TYR A 147 18.38 -16.86 12.52
N ASN A 148 19.58 -17.39 12.74
CA ASN A 148 19.84 -18.36 13.81
C ASN A 148 20.15 -17.64 15.14
N GLU A 149 20.46 -18.40 16.19
CA GLU A 149 20.77 -17.87 17.53
C GLU A 149 22.00 -16.95 17.54
N ASP A 150 22.98 -17.19 16.66
CA ASP A 150 24.16 -16.33 16.47
C ASP A 150 23.87 -15.05 15.64
N GLY A 151 22.64 -14.84 15.18
CA GLY A 151 22.27 -13.73 14.29
C GLY A 151 22.69 -13.91 12.83
N VAL A 152 23.08 -15.11 12.40
CA VAL A 152 23.46 -15.43 11.02
C VAL A 152 22.22 -15.78 10.18
N ALA A 153 22.11 -15.19 8.98
CA ALA A 153 21.00 -15.47 8.08
C ALA A 153 21.13 -16.85 7.40
N VAL A 154 20.11 -17.69 7.58
CA VAL A 154 19.97 -19.02 6.97
C VAL A 154 18.80 -18.99 5.97
N PHE A 155 19.12 -19.17 4.69
CA PHE A 155 18.18 -19.00 3.56
C PHE A 155 17.50 -20.31 3.16
N THR A 156 16.26 -20.22 2.64
CA THR A 156 15.48 -21.37 2.13
C THR A 156 15.75 -21.73 0.66
N GLY A 157 16.67 -21.02 0.00
CA GLY A 157 16.99 -21.18 -1.42
C GLY A 157 16.35 -20.12 -2.34
N ARG A 158 15.31 -19.41 -1.86
CA ARG A 158 14.82 -18.17 -2.49
C ARG A 158 15.65 -16.99 -1.98
N PHE A 159 16.60 -16.48 -2.76
CA PHE A 159 17.39 -15.29 -2.42
C PHE A 159 17.92 -14.60 -3.67
N VAL A 160 18.34 -13.34 -3.52
CA VAL A 160 19.10 -12.59 -4.51
C VAL A 160 20.42 -12.11 -3.91
N ASP A 161 21.45 -12.10 -4.74
CA ASP A 161 22.74 -11.49 -4.44
C ASP A 161 22.89 -10.18 -5.21
N GLY A 162 23.64 -9.24 -4.64
CA GLY A 162 23.99 -8.00 -5.32
C GLY A 162 25.06 -7.21 -4.58
N HIS A 163 25.55 -6.14 -5.19
CA HIS A 163 26.64 -5.35 -4.64
C HIS A 163 26.56 -3.88 -5.04
N VAL A 164 27.23 -3.02 -4.26
CA VAL A 164 27.22 -1.56 -4.46
C VAL A 164 27.67 -1.18 -5.87
N GLY A 165 28.70 -1.84 -6.41
CA GLY A 165 29.23 -1.53 -7.74
C GLY A 165 28.20 -1.68 -8.87
N GLY A 166 27.36 -2.73 -8.82
CA GLY A 166 26.36 -3.04 -9.84
C GLY A 166 24.97 -2.44 -9.58
N TRP A 167 24.63 -2.09 -8.33
CA TRP A 167 23.31 -1.58 -7.95
C TRP A 167 23.27 -0.06 -7.64
N LYS A 168 24.42 0.61 -7.52
CA LYS A 168 24.44 2.06 -7.28
C LYS A 168 23.91 2.84 -8.48
N THR A 169 22.93 3.72 -8.23
CA THR A 169 22.56 4.78 -9.19
C THR A 169 23.48 5.98 -9.02
N THR A 170 23.76 6.69 -10.11
CA THR A 170 24.67 7.85 -10.16
C THR A 170 23.91 9.16 -10.40
N GLY A 171 24.57 10.30 -10.17
CA GLY A 171 23.97 11.63 -10.30
C GLY A 171 23.68 12.32 -8.97
N ALA A 172 23.35 13.62 -9.01
CA ALA A 172 23.29 14.48 -7.82
C ALA A 172 22.30 14.01 -6.73
N ASN A 173 21.16 13.45 -7.16
CA ASN A 173 20.07 13.04 -6.27
C ASN A 173 20.20 11.58 -5.79
N THR A 174 21.28 10.87 -6.09
CA THR A 174 21.40 9.44 -5.72
C THR A 174 21.22 9.21 -4.21
N PRO A 175 20.47 8.18 -3.78
CA PRO A 175 20.40 7.78 -2.38
C PRO A 175 21.63 6.97 -1.93
N TRP A 176 22.48 6.53 -2.88
CA TRP A 176 23.72 5.79 -2.62
C TRP A 176 24.82 6.73 -2.15
N ARG A 177 25.06 6.75 -0.84
CA ARG A 177 26.01 7.65 -0.17
C ARG A 177 26.82 6.86 0.87
N VAL A 178 28.00 7.37 1.21
CA VAL A 178 28.85 6.80 2.28
C VAL A 178 28.01 6.63 3.56
N GLY A 179 28.08 5.45 4.18
CA GLY A 179 27.24 5.06 5.32
C GLY A 179 25.81 4.59 4.97
N ARG A 180 25.23 4.98 3.83
CA ARG A 180 23.88 4.56 3.39
C ARG A 180 23.87 3.30 2.53
N ASN A 181 25.00 2.91 1.94
CA ASN A 181 25.11 1.77 1.02
C ASN A 181 24.52 0.45 1.55
N ARG A 182 24.71 0.11 2.84
CA ARG A 182 24.11 -1.12 3.44
C ARG A 182 22.58 -1.09 3.42
N VAL A 183 21.96 0.05 3.76
CA VAL A 183 20.50 0.24 3.70
C VAL A 183 19.99 0.19 2.26
N MET A 184 20.71 0.78 1.31
CA MET A 184 20.32 0.76 -0.11
C MET A 184 20.46 -0.63 -0.75
N LEU A 185 21.44 -1.43 -0.32
CA LEU A 185 21.54 -2.84 -0.68
C LEU A 185 20.32 -3.65 -0.21
N VAL A 186 19.85 -3.45 1.03
CA VAL A 186 18.61 -4.08 1.52
C VAL A 186 17.42 -3.65 0.67
N TYR A 187 17.21 -2.34 0.50
CA TYR A 187 16.07 -1.83 -0.26
C TYR A 187 16.07 -2.26 -1.73
N ARG A 188 17.24 -2.35 -2.37
CA ARG A 188 17.36 -2.86 -3.74
C ARG A 188 17.11 -4.35 -3.81
N GLY A 189 17.79 -5.15 -2.98
CA GLY A 189 17.64 -6.60 -3.01
C GLY A 189 16.24 -7.08 -2.60
N THR A 190 15.54 -6.35 -1.73
CA THR A 190 14.10 -6.57 -1.48
C THR A 190 13.26 -6.44 -2.76
N ARG A 191 13.57 -5.46 -3.62
CA ARG A 191 12.86 -5.28 -4.91
C ARG A 191 13.25 -6.32 -5.94
N GLU A 192 14.54 -6.61 -6.09
CA GLU A 192 14.98 -7.66 -7.04
C GLU A 192 14.42 -9.03 -6.64
N PHE A 193 14.38 -9.34 -5.33
CA PHE A 193 13.67 -10.51 -4.80
C PHE A 193 12.19 -10.49 -5.16
N ALA A 194 11.51 -9.36 -4.96
CA ALA A 194 10.09 -9.21 -5.30
C ALA A 194 9.83 -9.36 -6.81
N ARG A 195 10.73 -8.86 -7.68
CA ARG A 195 10.61 -8.99 -9.13
C ARG A 195 10.81 -10.42 -9.62
N ILE A 196 11.72 -11.18 -8.98
CA ILE A 196 12.03 -12.56 -9.37
C ILE A 196 11.01 -13.55 -8.78
N TYR A 197 10.71 -13.45 -7.48
CA TYR A 197 9.93 -14.47 -6.77
C TYR A 197 8.47 -14.09 -6.49
N GLU A 198 8.14 -12.80 -6.42
CA GLU A 198 6.81 -12.31 -6.03
C GLU A 198 6.26 -11.21 -6.98
N PRO A 199 6.33 -11.37 -8.32
CA PRO A 199 6.08 -10.27 -9.25
C PRO A 199 4.66 -9.69 -9.16
N GLY A 200 3.68 -10.43 -8.63
CA GLY A 200 2.33 -9.93 -8.34
C GLY A 200 2.26 -8.86 -7.24
N VAL A 201 3.32 -8.71 -6.43
CA VAL A 201 3.50 -7.59 -5.49
C VAL A 201 3.93 -6.31 -6.24
N MET A 202 4.73 -6.47 -7.30
CA MET A 202 5.41 -5.42 -8.05
C MET A 202 4.72 -5.05 -9.37
N LEU A 203 3.54 -5.60 -9.68
CA LEU A 203 2.85 -5.36 -10.94
C LEU A 203 2.38 -3.90 -11.03
N GLY A 204 2.89 -3.16 -12.02
CA GLY A 204 2.67 -1.71 -12.15
C GLY A 204 3.55 -0.85 -11.24
N VAL A 205 4.34 -1.46 -10.35
CA VAL A 205 5.23 -0.78 -9.39
C VAL A 205 6.59 -0.55 -10.03
N ILE A 206 7.06 0.69 -10.01
CA ILE A 206 8.44 1.09 -10.33
C ILE A 206 8.97 1.86 -9.10
N THR A 207 10.26 1.77 -8.82
CA THR A 207 10.92 2.60 -7.80
C THR A 207 11.94 3.54 -8.42
N GLU A 208 12.26 4.62 -7.71
CA GLU A 208 13.10 5.74 -8.17
C GLU A 208 14.44 5.30 -8.78
N ASP A 209 15.04 4.23 -8.24
CA ASP A 209 16.33 3.67 -8.66
C ASP A 209 16.24 2.61 -9.78
N GLU A 210 15.04 2.22 -10.19
CA GLU A 210 14.78 1.34 -11.34
C GLU A 210 14.44 2.15 -12.60
N TYR A 211 14.21 3.45 -12.46
CA TYR A 211 13.83 4.34 -13.53
C TYR A 211 15.04 4.82 -14.34
N ASP A 212 15.26 4.22 -15.51
CA ASP A 212 16.10 4.81 -16.55
C ASP A 212 15.26 5.76 -17.44
N PRO A 213 15.56 7.07 -17.49
CA PRO A 213 14.88 8.00 -18.40
C PRO A 213 15.06 7.65 -19.89
N ALA A 214 16.17 7.00 -20.28
CA ALA A 214 16.43 6.64 -21.68
C ALA A 214 15.51 5.52 -22.19
N TYR A 215 15.13 4.57 -21.33
CA TYR A 215 14.31 3.41 -21.72
C TYR A 215 12.89 3.78 -22.19
N ASN A 216 12.41 4.98 -21.87
CA ASN A 216 11.03 5.39 -22.07
C ASN A 216 10.83 6.33 -23.28
N ALA A 217 11.92 6.84 -23.86
CA ALA A 217 11.90 7.79 -24.97
C ALA A 217 12.19 7.11 -26.32
N ARG A 218 11.41 6.08 -26.67
CA ARG A 218 11.42 5.55 -28.04
C ARG A 218 10.61 6.47 -28.94
N ASP A 219 11.29 7.21 -29.81
CA ASP A 219 10.60 7.92 -30.90
C ASP A 219 9.92 6.88 -31.81
N ILE A 220 8.60 6.98 -31.89
CA ILE A 220 7.74 6.17 -32.78
C ILE A 220 7.24 6.96 -33.98
N THR A 221 7.67 8.22 -34.14
CA THR A 221 7.37 9.04 -35.31
C THR A 221 7.83 8.27 -36.55
N PRO A 222 6.93 7.90 -37.48
CA PRO A 222 7.34 7.20 -38.68
C PRO A 222 8.36 8.05 -39.43
N ALA A 223 9.55 7.50 -39.65
CA ALA A 223 10.60 8.19 -40.39
C ALA A 223 10.01 8.68 -41.73
N ALA A 224 9.97 10.00 -41.92
CA ALA A 224 9.32 10.59 -43.08
C ALA A 224 9.91 9.96 -44.34
N PRO A 225 9.09 9.41 -45.27
CA PRO A 225 9.60 8.68 -46.41
C PRO A 225 10.54 9.60 -47.18
N THR A 226 11.75 9.11 -47.48
CA THR A 226 12.88 9.88 -48.00
C THR A 226 12.65 10.36 -49.42
N ALA A 227 11.71 11.28 -49.59
CA ALA A 227 11.42 11.98 -50.82
C ALA A 227 12.68 12.74 -51.23
N GLY A 228 13.17 12.45 -52.44
CA GLY A 228 14.29 13.18 -53.03
C GLY A 228 14.06 14.69 -53.01
N ALA A 229 15.15 15.45 -52.96
CA ALA A 229 15.12 16.88 -52.71
C ALA A 229 14.16 17.66 -53.63
N GLY A 230 13.39 18.58 -53.05
CA GLY A 230 12.68 19.63 -53.79
C GLY A 230 11.15 19.48 -53.88
N GLN A 231 10.44 19.66 -52.76
CA GLN A 231 9.17 20.41 -52.68
C GLN A 231 8.70 20.49 -51.22
N SER A 232 8.37 21.69 -50.75
CA SER A 232 7.88 21.90 -49.38
C SER A 232 6.44 21.39 -49.23
N VAL A 233 5.99 21.22 -47.98
CA VAL A 233 4.58 20.89 -47.69
C VAL A 233 3.63 21.96 -48.23
N ILE A 234 4.07 23.22 -48.25
CA ILE A 234 3.33 24.36 -48.82
C ILE A 234 3.16 24.20 -50.34
N ASP A 235 4.20 23.75 -51.05
CA ASP A 235 4.11 23.50 -52.50
C ASP A 235 3.19 22.32 -52.82
N ARG A 236 3.18 21.28 -51.97
CA ARG A 236 2.26 20.14 -52.10
C ARG A 236 0.80 20.54 -51.84
N LEU A 237 0.53 21.42 -50.88
CA LEU A 237 -0.82 21.97 -50.66
C LEU A 237 -1.29 22.81 -51.86
N LYS A 238 -0.44 23.69 -52.39
CA LYS A 238 -0.73 24.47 -53.60
C LYS A 238 -0.99 23.58 -54.83
N ALA A 239 -0.20 22.52 -55.00
CA ALA A 239 -0.39 21.55 -56.07
C ALA A 239 -1.71 20.77 -55.98
N ASN A 240 -2.20 20.48 -54.76
CA ASN A 240 -3.51 19.85 -54.55
C ASN A 240 -4.68 20.81 -54.76
N GLN A 241 -4.56 22.08 -54.35
CA GLN A 241 -5.57 23.10 -54.69
C GLN A 241 -5.75 23.26 -56.21
N SER A 242 -4.69 23.04 -56.99
CA SER A 242 -4.73 23.08 -58.46
C SER A 242 -5.45 21.90 -59.14
N LYS A 243 -5.99 20.89 -58.42
CA LYS A 243 -6.50 19.65 -59.03
C LYS A 243 -7.91 19.19 -58.64
N ASN A 244 -8.61 19.88 -57.74
CA ASN A 244 -10.05 19.65 -57.51
C ASN A 244 -10.84 20.87 -57.97
N ALA A 245 -11.50 20.78 -59.12
CA ALA A 245 -12.29 21.87 -59.70
C ALA A 245 -13.71 22.03 -59.08
N ASP A 246 -14.08 21.13 -58.16
CA ASP A 246 -15.43 21.03 -57.56
C ASP A 246 -15.43 21.30 -56.04
N GLY A 247 -14.57 22.22 -55.54
CA GLY A 247 -14.40 22.45 -54.11
C GLY A 247 -14.07 23.88 -53.69
N PHE A 248 -15.10 24.63 -53.29
CA PHE A 248 -15.08 25.93 -52.58
C PHE A 248 -14.23 27.06 -53.20
N ASP A 249 -14.91 27.98 -53.88
CA ASP A 249 -14.36 29.23 -54.43
C ASP A 249 -14.56 30.40 -53.44
N PRO A 250 -13.50 30.92 -52.80
CA PRO A 250 -13.62 32.00 -51.81
C PRO A 250 -13.90 33.37 -52.42
N ASP A 251 -13.52 33.61 -53.68
CA ASP A 251 -13.78 34.89 -54.36
C ASP A 251 -15.27 35.00 -54.71
N ARG A 252 -15.92 33.87 -55.01
CA ARG A 252 -17.37 33.77 -55.16
C ARG A 252 -18.12 34.08 -53.86
N VAL A 253 -17.66 33.53 -52.73
CA VAL A 253 -18.23 33.85 -51.40
C VAL A 253 -18.08 35.34 -51.08
N ASN A 254 -16.92 35.94 -51.33
CA ASN A 254 -16.72 37.38 -51.15
C ASN A 254 -17.59 38.23 -52.08
N LYS A 255 -17.90 37.74 -53.29
CA LYS A 255 -18.80 38.42 -54.24
C LYS A 255 -20.26 38.34 -53.82
N ASP A 256 -20.70 37.19 -53.34
CA ASP A 256 -22.07 36.98 -52.87
C ASP A 256 -22.34 37.79 -51.60
N LEU A 257 -21.39 37.84 -50.66
CA LEU A 257 -21.45 38.70 -49.46
C LEU A 257 -21.51 40.21 -49.80
N ASN A 258 -20.76 40.68 -50.81
CA ASN A 258 -20.75 42.09 -51.22
C ASN A 258 -21.90 42.50 -52.16
N SER A 259 -22.87 41.61 -52.44
CA SER A 259 -24.01 41.90 -53.33
C SER A 259 -25.37 41.89 -52.63
N ALA A 260 -25.41 41.69 -51.31
CA ALA A 260 -26.62 41.64 -50.51
C ALA A 260 -26.96 42.99 -49.82
N ALA A 261 -28.09 43.57 -50.25
CA ALA A 261 -28.84 44.69 -49.64
C ALA A 261 -28.35 46.16 -49.82
N PRO A 262 -29.26 47.13 -50.11
CA PRO A 262 -29.00 48.57 -50.13
C PRO A 262 -29.19 49.26 -48.75
N PRO A 263 -28.73 50.51 -48.55
CA PRO A 263 -28.49 51.08 -47.22
C PRO A 263 -29.63 51.95 -46.63
N ARG A 264 -29.65 52.01 -45.28
CA ARG A 264 -30.23 53.07 -44.40
C ARG A 264 -29.70 52.84 -42.97
N SER A 265 -29.43 53.81 -42.08
CA SER A 265 -29.01 55.23 -42.19
C SER A 265 -29.00 55.84 -40.77
N GLY A 266 -27.87 56.36 -40.27
CA GLY A 266 -27.73 56.88 -38.90
C GLY A 266 -27.51 55.76 -37.84
N GLU A 267 -26.86 55.99 -36.71
CA GLU A 267 -26.27 57.23 -36.16
C GLU A 267 -24.98 56.91 -35.38
N GLU A 268 -24.12 57.91 -35.14
CA GLU A 268 -22.90 57.76 -34.33
C GLU A 268 -23.18 57.99 -32.84
N VAL A 269 -22.28 57.50 -31.96
CA VAL A 269 -21.47 58.30 -31.01
C VAL A 269 -20.74 57.36 -30.03
N ALA A 270 -19.51 57.72 -29.64
CA ALA A 270 -18.67 56.95 -28.73
C ALA A 270 -18.96 57.22 -27.24
N GLY A 271 -18.55 56.29 -26.38
CA GLY A 271 -18.55 56.45 -24.91
C GLY A 271 -17.43 55.62 -24.28
N ASP A 272 -16.72 56.20 -23.31
CA ASP A 272 -15.48 55.68 -22.72
C ASP A 272 -15.57 55.59 -21.18
N GLY A 273 -14.72 54.76 -20.57
CA GLY A 273 -14.11 55.04 -19.27
C GLY A 273 -14.91 54.98 -17.96
N THR A 274 -14.74 53.86 -17.24
CA THR A 274 -14.13 53.84 -15.88
C THR A 274 -14.95 54.18 -14.60
N SER A 275 -14.70 53.35 -13.57
CA SER A 275 -14.85 53.55 -12.09
C SER A 275 -16.19 53.38 -11.36
N ALA A 276 -16.08 52.62 -10.24
CA ALA A 276 -16.55 52.82 -8.84
C ALA A 276 -17.87 53.59 -8.53
N ASN A 277 -18.61 53.31 -7.45
CA ASN A 277 -18.14 52.85 -6.13
C ASN A 277 -19.22 52.16 -5.24
N GLU A 278 -18.76 51.61 -4.10
CA GLU A 278 -19.43 51.16 -2.85
C GLU A 278 -20.94 51.36 -2.62
N VAL A 279 -21.60 50.32 -2.07
CA VAL A 279 -22.43 50.41 -0.83
C VAL A 279 -22.33 49.08 -0.03
N GLU A 280 -22.20 49.13 1.30
CA GLU A 280 -22.36 47.97 2.20
C GLU A 280 -23.83 47.76 2.63
N ALA A 281 -24.20 46.53 3.03
CA ALA A 281 -24.70 46.19 4.38
C ALA A 281 -25.51 44.86 4.43
N ALA A 282 -25.20 44.01 5.41
CA ALA A 282 -26.10 43.00 5.98
C ALA A 282 -26.52 43.44 7.41
N PRO A 283 -27.52 42.82 8.08
CA PRO A 283 -27.16 41.72 9.00
C PRO A 283 -28.30 40.70 9.34
N THR A 284 -28.02 39.82 10.32
CA THR A 284 -28.91 38.90 11.10
C THR A 284 -29.48 37.68 10.37
N ALA A 285 -29.41 36.42 10.85
CA ALA A 285 -29.42 35.79 12.20
C ALA A 285 -30.85 35.69 12.83
N SER A 286 -31.22 34.68 13.64
CA SER A 286 -30.47 33.56 14.27
C SER A 286 -31.08 32.19 13.83
N THR A 287 -31.14 31.03 14.53
CA THR A 287 -30.90 30.58 15.94
C THR A 287 -30.66 29.06 15.99
N SER A 288 -30.18 28.52 17.12
CA SER A 288 -29.94 27.09 17.40
C SER A 288 -30.95 26.46 18.38
N VAL A 289 -31.05 25.12 18.44
CA VAL A 289 -31.57 24.35 19.60
C VAL A 289 -30.93 22.94 19.69
N ASP A 290 -31.15 22.25 20.80
CA ASP A 290 -30.37 21.12 21.33
C ASP A 290 -31.27 20.06 22.05
N SER A 291 -30.66 18.93 22.47
CA SER A 291 -31.11 17.93 23.48
C SER A 291 -32.05 16.76 23.06
N GLY A 292 -31.83 15.61 23.73
CA GLY A 292 -32.61 14.36 23.66
C GLY A 292 -33.76 14.28 24.69
N PRO A 293 -34.15 13.10 25.27
CA PRO A 293 -33.36 11.88 25.50
C PRO A 293 -34.13 10.54 25.21
N ALA A 294 -33.72 9.42 25.83
CA ALA A 294 -34.32 8.07 25.73
C ALA A 294 -35.06 7.61 27.02
N PRO A 295 -35.74 6.44 27.00
CA PRO A 295 -36.05 5.64 28.21
C PRO A 295 -35.66 4.14 28.12
N GLU A 296 -35.83 3.38 29.22
CA GLU A 296 -35.26 2.02 29.46
C GLU A 296 -36.27 0.83 29.60
N ALA A 297 -35.70 -0.39 29.54
CA ALA A 297 -36.02 -1.64 30.31
C ALA A 297 -37.26 -2.51 29.99
N GLY A 298 -37.11 -3.87 30.09
CA GLY A 298 -38.26 -4.80 29.88
C GLY A 298 -38.14 -6.36 29.95
N LYS A 299 -37.14 -6.99 30.59
CA LYS A 299 -37.06 -8.44 31.01
C LYS A 299 -37.86 -9.58 30.29
N GLY A 300 -37.14 -10.58 29.76
CA GLY A 300 -37.15 -11.98 30.28
C GLY A 300 -37.97 -13.10 29.57
N GLY A 301 -37.47 -14.36 29.65
CA GLY A 301 -38.23 -15.61 29.41
C GLY A 301 -37.55 -16.67 28.51
N GLU A 302 -37.42 -17.92 29.00
CA GLU A 302 -36.79 -19.06 28.29
C GLU A 302 -37.73 -19.79 27.29
N GLY A 303 -37.14 -20.51 26.33
CA GLY A 303 -37.82 -21.50 25.47
C GLY A 303 -36.92 -22.01 24.34
N ALA A 304 -36.98 -23.31 24.03
CA ALA A 304 -36.18 -23.94 22.96
C ALA A 304 -37.09 -24.64 21.94
N ASP A 305 -36.72 -24.63 20.65
CA ASP A 305 -36.39 -25.86 19.90
C ASP A 305 -35.86 -25.62 18.45
N VAL A 306 -35.46 -26.70 17.78
CA VAL A 306 -34.74 -26.80 16.49
C VAL A 306 -35.49 -26.28 15.24
N ALA A 307 -34.79 -25.53 14.37
CA ALA A 307 -35.09 -25.43 12.93
C ALA A 307 -33.85 -25.03 12.09
N VAL A 308 -33.89 -25.23 10.76
CA VAL A 308 -32.85 -24.88 9.78
C VAL A 308 -33.39 -23.82 8.81
N GLY A 309 -32.64 -22.75 8.51
CA GLY A 309 -33.01 -21.75 7.49
C GLY A 309 -32.16 -20.47 7.51
N GLU A 310 -31.83 -19.97 6.32
CA GLU A 310 -30.84 -18.93 6.00
C GLU A 310 -31.08 -17.49 6.54
N SER A 311 -29.99 -16.69 6.50
CA SER A 311 -29.94 -15.21 6.33
C SER A 311 -29.67 -14.26 7.53
N SER A 312 -28.70 -13.35 7.26
CA SER A 312 -28.57 -11.95 7.73
C SER A 312 -28.49 -11.58 9.23
N ALA A 313 -27.28 -11.21 9.68
CA ALA A 313 -27.00 -10.14 10.67
C ALA A 313 -25.48 -9.82 10.70
N PRO A 314 -25.03 -8.65 11.19
CA PRO A 314 -23.62 -8.46 11.59
C PRO A 314 -23.32 -9.34 12.81
N SER A 315 -22.29 -10.17 12.76
CA SER A 315 -21.94 -11.09 13.84
C SER A 315 -21.42 -10.35 15.08
N GLU A 316 -21.96 -10.68 16.26
CA GLU A 316 -21.35 -10.33 17.55
C GLU A 316 -19.90 -10.86 17.63
N PRO A 317 -19.01 -10.21 18.42
CA PRO A 317 -17.64 -10.70 18.61
C PRO A 317 -17.66 -12.06 19.32
N ASP A 318 -17.21 -13.11 18.63
CA ASP A 318 -17.22 -14.49 19.17
C ASP A 318 -16.28 -14.64 20.38
N GLY A 319 -16.88 -14.57 21.57
CA GLY A 319 -16.20 -14.75 22.85
C GLY A 319 -15.54 -16.13 23.03
N LYS A 320 -15.95 -17.16 22.27
CA LYS A 320 -15.29 -18.48 22.30
C LYS A 320 -13.99 -18.47 21.49
N GLN A 321 -14.03 -17.98 20.25
CA GLN A 321 -12.82 -17.84 19.44
C GLN A 321 -11.82 -16.88 20.10
N TRP A 322 -12.31 -15.76 20.66
CA TRP A 322 -11.53 -14.84 21.47
C TRP A 322 -10.81 -15.53 22.65
N LEU A 323 -11.53 -16.38 23.40
CA LEU A 323 -10.96 -17.08 24.55
C LEU A 323 -9.91 -18.11 24.13
N LEU A 324 -10.14 -18.82 23.01
CA LEU A 324 -9.18 -19.76 22.44
C LEU A 324 -7.89 -19.07 21.99
N ASP A 325 -7.99 -17.86 21.41
CA ASP A 325 -6.84 -17.09 20.95
C ASP A 325 -5.98 -16.59 22.12
N VAL A 326 -6.61 -16.01 23.15
CA VAL A 326 -5.93 -15.58 24.37
C VAL A 326 -5.29 -16.77 25.10
N ALA A 327 -5.99 -17.90 25.20
CA ALA A 327 -5.44 -19.11 25.81
C ALA A 327 -4.28 -19.71 25.01
N GLY A 328 -4.34 -19.70 23.68
CA GLY A 328 -3.26 -20.15 22.80
C GLY A 328 -1.99 -19.31 23.00
N MET A 329 -2.11 -17.98 23.09
CA MET A 329 -0.98 -17.08 23.37
C MET A 329 -0.39 -17.29 24.77
N LEU A 330 -1.23 -17.45 25.79
CA LEU A 330 -0.78 -17.73 27.16
C LEU A 330 -0.06 -19.08 27.23
N TRP A 331 -0.60 -20.12 26.58
CA TRP A 331 0.03 -21.44 26.51
C TRP A 331 1.36 -21.40 25.75
N ALA A 332 1.45 -20.63 24.65
CA ALA A 332 2.69 -20.43 23.91
C ALA A 332 3.83 -19.86 24.78
N ALA A 333 3.51 -19.03 25.78
CA ALA A 333 4.43 -18.45 26.74
C ALA A 333 4.66 -19.30 28.02
N THR A 334 3.96 -20.43 28.19
CA THR A 334 3.99 -21.24 29.42
C THR A 334 5.19 -22.20 29.43
N ASN A 335 6.32 -21.78 30.00
CA ASN A 335 7.53 -22.60 30.14
C ASN A 335 7.65 -23.17 31.56
N PHE A 336 7.73 -24.49 31.69
CA PHE A 336 7.89 -25.17 33.00
C PHE A 336 9.20 -24.74 33.69
N ASN A 337 9.12 -24.36 34.97
CA ASN A 337 10.20 -23.71 35.73
C ASN A 337 10.79 -22.47 35.01
N GLY A 338 9.93 -21.72 34.31
CA GLY A 338 10.30 -20.56 33.50
C GLY A 338 10.18 -19.22 34.22
N ASP A 339 10.33 -18.14 33.45
CA ASP A 339 10.17 -16.77 33.95
C ASP A 339 8.69 -16.37 34.09
N GLN A 340 8.28 -16.07 35.32
CA GLN A 340 6.94 -15.58 35.64
C GLN A 340 6.68 -14.16 35.14
N GLU A 341 7.70 -13.29 35.06
CA GLU A 341 7.55 -11.92 34.57
C GLU A 341 7.33 -11.89 33.05
N LEU A 342 7.94 -12.82 32.31
CA LEU A 342 7.62 -13.05 30.90
C LEU A 342 6.14 -13.41 30.72
N LEU A 343 5.59 -14.37 31.49
CA LEU A 343 4.19 -14.75 31.37
C LEU A 343 3.22 -13.62 31.81
N LYS A 344 3.56 -12.84 32.85
CA LYS A 344 2.80 -11.62 33.24
C LYS A 344 2.81 -10.58 32.12
N SER A 345 3.95 -10.37 31.47
CA SER A 345 4.09 -9.45 30.34
C SER A 345 3.25 -9.91 29.14
N GLN A 346 3.28 -11.21 28.82
CA GLN A 346 2.46 -11.78 27.74
C GLN A 346 0.96 -11.74 28.07
N LYS A 347 0.55 -11.91 29.33
CA LYS A 347 -0.85 -11.66 29.74
C LYS A 347 -1.28 -10.23 29.42
N LYS A 348 -0.45 -9.24 29.77
CA LYS A 348 -0.76 -7.83 29.49
C LYS A 348 -0.90 -7.61 27.98
N ILE A 349 0.03 -8.11 27.17
CA ILE A 349 -0.04 -8.00 25.70
C ILE A 349 -1.31 -8.68 25.15
N ALA A 350 -1.62 -9.90 25.60
CA ALA A 350 -2.81 -10.63 25.18
C ALA A 350 -4.11 -9.92 25.57
N MET A 351 -4.17 -9.25 26.72
CA MET A 351 -5.35 -8.49 27.14
C MET A 351 -5.43 -7.10 26.50
N ASP A 352 -4.32 -6.37 26.34
CA ASP A 352 -4.30 -5.05 25.68
C ASP A 352 -4.57 -5.17 24.17
N CYS A 353 -4.10 -6.23 23.50
CA CYS A 353 -4.38 -6.49 22.08
C CYS A 353 -5.73 -7.19 21.84
N TYR A 354 -6.30 -7.86 22.85
CA TYR A 354 -7.58 -8.57 22.76
C TYR A 354 -8.48 -8.29 23.99
N ASP A 355 -8.84 -7.03 24.26
CA ASP A 355 -10.06 -6.70 25.03
C ASP A 355 -10.99 -5.81 24.18
N PRO A 356 -11.55 -6.34 23.08
CA PRO A 356 -12.49 -5.58 22.28
C PRO A 356 -13.74 -5.28 23.12
N SER A 357 -14.17 -4.02 23.11
CA SER A 357 -15.26 -3.48 23.92
C SER A 357 -16.61 -4.10 23.53
N GLY A 358 -16.85 -5.30 24.06
CA GLY A 358 -17.99 -6.16 23.73
C GLY A 358 -17.92 -7.58 24.31
N ILE A 359 -16.73 -8.08 24.71
CA ILE A 359 -16.60 -9.45 25.26
C ILE A 359 -17.36 -9.63 26.59
N PRO A 360 -18.32 -10.58 26.67
CA PRO A 360 -19.03 -10.90 27.91
C PRO A 360 -18.09 -11.31 29.05
N LYS A 361 -18.36 -10.83 30.28
CA LYS A 361 -17.49 -11.01 31.46
C LYS A 361 -17.05 -12.46 31.69
N GLN A 362 -17.94 -13.43 31.48
CA GLN A 362 -17.68 -14.87 31.62
C GLN A 362 -16.43 -15.36 30.86
N PHE A 363 -16.13 -14.81 29.68
CA PHE A 363 -14.95 -15.21 28.91
C PHE A 363 -13.68 -14.57 29.50
N ARG A 364 -13.76 -13.32 29.96
CA ARG A 364 -12.63 -12.63 30.62
C ARG A 364 -12.30 -13.24 31.99
N ASP A 365 -13.31 -13.71 32.72
CA ASP A 365 -13.13 -14.50 33.94
C ASP A 365 -12.44 -15.84 33.63
N LYS A 366 -12.87 -16.57 32.58
CA LYS A 366 -12.20 -17.79 32.09
C LYS A 366 -10.75 -17.56 31.64
N ALA A 367 -10.46 -16.49 30.91
CA ALA A 367 -9.11 -16.14 30.47
C ALA A 367 -8.16 -15.85 31.65
N ASN A 368 -8.68 -15.24 32.73
CA ASN A 368 -7.92 -15.08 33.97
C ASN A 368 -7.69 -16.43 34.68
N SER A 369 -8.66 -17.34 34.65
CA SER A 369 -8.47 -18.71 35.17
C SER A 369 -7.39 -19.47 34.39
N ALA A 370 -7.43 -19.42 33.05
CA ALA A 370 -6.41 -20.02 32.19
C ALA A 370 -5.00 -19.48 32.50
N PHE A 371 -4.84 -18.15 32.61
CA PHE A 371 -3.58 -17.52 33.01
C PHE A 371 -3.07 -18.03 34.37
N ASN A 372 -3.94 -18.21 35.37
CA ASN A 372 -3.52 -18.69 36.68
C ASN A 372 -2.94 -20.11 36.62
N HIS A 373 -3.54 -21.01 35.83
CA HIS A 373 -2.99 -22.37 35.65
C HIS A 373 -1.71 -22.38 34.80
N CYS A 374 -1.61 -21.54 33.76
CA CYS A 374 -0.33 -21.28 33.09
C CYS A 374 0.75 -20.84 34.10
N MET A 375 0.40 -19.97 35.06
CA MET A 375 1.35 -19.48 36.08
C MET A 375 1.82 -20.59 37.03
N SER A 376 0.93 -21.48 37.48
CA SER A 376 1.31 -22.64 38.30
C SER A 376 2.22 -23.63 37.53
N VAL A 377 2.03 -23.81 36.22
CA VAL A 377 2.97 -24.60 35.38
C VAL A 377 4.33 -23.89 35.27
N VAL A 378 4.35 -22.56 35.08
CA VAL A 378 5.61 -21.79 35.07
C VAL A 378 6.33 -21.84 36.43
N ALA A 379 5.59 -21.82 37.53
CA ALA A 379 6.11 -21.94 38.89
C ALA A 379 6.55 -23.37 39.29
N GLY A 380 6.29 -24.38 38.46
CA GLY A 380 6.64 -25.78 38.75
C GLY A 380 5.68 -26.48 39.72
N GLU A 381 4.52 -25.89 40.00
CA GLU A 381 3.49 -26.43 40.92
C GLU A 381 2.62 -27.53 40.28
N VAL A 382 2.52 -27.53 38.94
CA VAL A 382 1.68 -28.42 38.13
C VAL A 382 2.47 -28.90 36.91
N GLU A 383 2.41 -30.18 36.57
CA GLU A 383 3.10 -30.71 35.40
C GLU A 383 2.49 -30.18 34.08
N PRO A 384 3.28 -30.04 32.99
CA PRO A 384 2.79 -29.43 31.75
C PRO A 384 1.62 -30.16 31.07
N SER A 385 1.51 -31.49 31.25
CA SER A 385 0.37 -32.29 30.76
C SER A 385 -0.91 -31.92 31.49
N ASP A 386 -0.88 -31.89 32.81
CA ASP A 386 -2.03 -31.63 33.67
C ASP A 386 -2.48 -30.17 33.51
N GLY A 387 -1.51 -29.26 33.39
CA GLY A 387 -1.76 -27.86 33.05
C GLY A 387 -2.41 -27.68 31.68
N LEU A 388 -1.99 -28.44 30.66
CA LEU A 388 -2.59 -28.40 29.33
C LEU A 388 -4.06 -28.87 29.37
N ALA A 389 -4.33 -30.00 30.01
CA ALA A 389 -5.67 -30.54 30.19
C ALA A 389 -6.60 -29.56 30.94
N ILE A 390 -6.11 -28.93 32.01
CA ILE A 390 -6.87 -27.92 32.77
C ILE A 390 -7.18 -26.69 31.93
N VAL A 391 -6.19 -26.13 31.22
CA VAL A 391 -6.40 -24.92 30.39
C VAL A 391 -7.32 -25.22 29.20
N ALA A 392 -7.17 -26.37 28.53
CA ALA A 392 -8.05 -26.82 27.46
C ALA A 392 -9.50 -26.98 27.94
N GLY A 393 -9.71 -27.58 29.12
CA GLY A 393 -11.03 -27.70 29.76
C GLY A 393 -11.67 -26.36 30.15
N ILE A 394 -10.89 -25.38 30.59
CA ILE A 394 -11.38 -24.02 30.90
C ILE A 394 -11.88 -23.32 29.63
N VAL A 395 -11.15 -23.44 28.52
CA VAL A 395 -11.55 -22.89 27.22
C VAL A 395 -12.77 -23.64 26.67
N GLY A 396 -12.78 -24.96 26.80
CA GLY A 396 -13.80 -25.86 26.23
C GLY A 396 -13.39 -26.44 24.88
N VAL A 397 -12.11 -26.78 24.70
CA VAL A 397 -11.55 -27.41 23.48
C VAL A 397 -10.73 -28.64 23.84
N GLU A 398 -10.41 -29.47 22.85
CA GLU A 398 -9.42 -30.54 23.00
C GLU A 398 -8.00 -29.96 23.17
N GLU A 399 -7.16 -30.64 23.95
CA GLU A 399 -5.76 -30.27 24.19
C GLU A 399 -4.98 -30.03 22.90
N LYS A 400 -5.19 -30.89 21.89
CA LYS A 400 -4.58 -30.79 20.56
C LYS A 400 -4.91 -29.46 19.86
N VAL A 401 -6.13 -28.96 19.99
CA VAL A 401 -6.55 -27.67 19.39
C VAL A 401 -5.86 -26.50 20.09
N LEU A 402 -5.68 -26.57 21.41
CA LEU A 402 -4.95 -25.56 22.18
C LEU A 402 -3.44 -25.58 21.86
N VAL A 403 -2.83 -26.76 21.71
CA VAL A 403 -1.44 -26.90 21.27
C VAL A 403 -1.26 -26.34 19.86
N GLU A 404 -2.11 -26.71 18.90
CA GLU A 404 -2.09 -26.17 17.54
C GLU A 404 -2.26 -24.64 17.52
N ARG A 405 -3.17 -24.08 18.34
CA ARG A 405 -3.35 -22.62 18.44
C ARG A 405 -2.15 -21.91 19.08
N SER A 406 -1.43 -22.58 19.98
CA SER A 406 -0.21 -22.06 20.60
C SER A 406 1.04 -22.09 19.72
N GLY A 407 0.98 -22.74 18.54
CA GLY A 407 2.12 -22.91 17.64
C GLY A 407 3.23 -23.85 18.17
N ARG A 408 3.02 -24.48 19.33
CA ARG A 408 3.92 -25.49 19.88
C ARG A 408 3.72 -26.82 19.14
N LYS A 409 4.79 -27.62 19.04
CA LYS A 409 4.64 -29.03 18.69
C LYS A 409 4.12 -29.78 19.91
N ALA A 410 3.22 -30.73 19.68
CA ALA A 410 2.81 -31.74 20.66
C ALA A 410 3.97 -32.73 20.91
#